data_AF-M0FBD8-F1
#
_entry.id   AF-M0FBD8-F1
#
_cell.length_a   1.000
_cell.length_b   1.000
_cell.length_c   1.000
_cell.angle_alpha   90.00
_cell.angle_beta   90.00
_cell.angle_gamma   90.00
#
_symmetry.space_group_name_H-M   'P 1'
#
loop_
_entity.id
_entity.type
_entity.pdbx_description
1 polymer ?
#
loop_
_entity_poly.entity_id
_entity_poly.type
_entity_poly.pdbx_seq_one_letter_code
_entity_poly.pdbx_strand_id
1 'polypeptide(L)'
;MRRRRLLVGFAGLSLGGLGTIGTGAFTSVTARRDAEVDLESDANAYLGLLEVGQGGRSTTENDLLKFEFPSDSEPSNVGLGSDSIYHFETDANSNQAGLFEVVNQGANTVEVYGESINDPGSPMVAIYDVSDPAKQILDGNPNSVALSPGDSFIGGMRIDTHDVPIKDDPYEVTLRLHAEI
;
A
#
# COMPACT_ATOMS: atom_id res chain seq x y z
N MET A 1 66.26 -51.61 -25.78
CA MET A 1 65.25 -52.62 -26.16
C MET A 1 64.29 -52.86 -25.01
N ARG A 2 63.00 -52.99 -25.37
CA ARG A 2 61.89 -53.70 -24.68
C ARG A 2 61.23 -53.06 -23.44
N ARG A 3 60.12 -52.41 -23.76
CA ARG A 3 58.94 -52.07 -22.96
C ARG A 3 58.36 -53.32 -22.27
N ARG A 4 57.97 -53.18 -21.00
CA ARG A 4 56.89 -53.99 -20.40
C ARG A 4 55.88 -53.05 -19.76
N ARG A 5 54.71 -53.01 -20.39
CA ARG A 5 53.45 -52.54 -19.82
C ARG A 5 52.95 -53.64 -18.87
N LEU A 6 52.45 -53.25 -17.70
CA LEU A 6 51.50 -54.07 -16.94
C LEU A 6 50.33 -53.17 -16.55
N LEU A 7 49.20 -53.43 -17.18
CA LEU A 7 47.87 -52.98 -16.80
C LEU A 7 47.16 -54.19 -16.21
N VAL A 8 46.94 -54.22 -14.89
CA VAL A 8 45.92 -54.96 -14.11
C VAL A 8 46.02 -54.34 -12.69
N GLY A 9 45.00 -53.95 -11.94
CA GLY A 9 43.54 -54.08 -12.03
C GLY A 9 42.95 -53.48 -10.73
N PHE A 10 41.67 -53.16 -10.75
CA PHE A 10 40.85 -52.54 -9.71
C PHE A 10 40.97 -53.17 -8.30
N ALA A 11 40.95 -52.31 -7.26
CA ALA A 11 40.00 -52.32 -6.12
C ALA A 11 40.64 -51.76 -4.83
N GLY A 12 40.15 -50.63 -4.33
CA GLY A 12 40.57 -50.07 -3.05
C GLY A 12 39.93 -48.72 -2.76
N LEU A 13 38.65 -48.73 -2.37
CA LEU A 13 37.97 -47.56 -1.81
C LEU A 13 38.74 -47.06 -0.58
N SER A 14 39.24 -45.83 -0.63
CA SER A 14 39.39 -45.02 0.59
C SER A 14 38.76 -43.65 0.33
N LEU A 15 37.56 -43.50 0.89
CA LEU A 15 36.89 -42.24 1.15
C LEU A 15 37.84 -41.36 1.95
N GLY A 16 38.21 -40.18 1.46
CA GLY A 16 39.05 -39.28 2.22
C GLY A 16 39.33 -37.97 1.52
N GLY A 17 38.47 -36.98 1.76
CA GLY A 17 38.77 -35.58 1.50
C GLY A 17 37.89 -34.90 0.47
N LEU A 18 36.60 -34.73 0.80
CA LEU A 18 35.85 -33.57 0.33
C LEU A 18 36.57 -32.32 0.85
N GLY A 19 37.51 -31.79 0.08
CA GLY A 19 37.95 -30.41 0.23
C GLY A 19 36.83 -29.50 -0.23
N THR A 20 35.80 -29.35 0.60
CA THR A 20 34.84 -28.26 0.47
C THR A 20 35.63 -26.98 0.70
N ILE A 21 36.02 -26.33 -0.40
CA ILE A 21 36.47 -24.94 -0.39
C ILE A 21 35.24 -24.13 0.01
N GLY A 22 35.01 -23.99 1.31
CA GLY A 22 34.01 -23.09 1.84
C GLY A 22 34.36 -21.68 1.38
N THR A 23 33.55 -21.10 0.51
CA THR A 23 33.62 -19.70 0.13
C THR A 23 33.34 -18.89 1.40
N GLY A 24 34.41 -18.51 2.12
CA GLY A 24 34.37 -17.72 3.35
C GLY A 24 33.88 -16.28 3.12
N ALA A 25 32.78 -16.13 2.38
CA ALA A 25 32.12 -14.86 2.15
C ALA A 25 31.55 -14.37 3.47
N PHE A 26 31.93 -13.17 3.85
CA PHE A 26 31.38 -12.45 4.98
C PHE A 26 29.85 -12.35 4.83
N THR A 27 29.08 -12.84 5.80
CA THR A 27 27.62 -12.94 5.71
C THR A 27 26.86 -11.97 6.60
N SER A 28 27.48 -11.47 7.68
CA SER A 28 26.83 -10.51 8.58
C SER A 28 27.81 -9.79 9.49
N VAL A 29 27.43 -8.59 9.90
CA VAL A 29 27.99 -7.87 11.05
C VAL A 29 26.86 -7.14 11.76
N THR A 30 26.92 -7.13 13.08
CA THR A 30 26.10 -6.26 13.92
C THR A 30 26.99 -5.15 14.42
N ALA A 31 26.61 -3.90 14.13
CA ALA A 31 27.32 -2.72 14.61
C ALA A 31 26.29 -1.69 15.10
N ARG A 32 26.67 -0.92 16.11
CA ARG A 32 25.87 0.21 16.58
C ARG A 32 26.21 1.45 15.75
N ARG A 33 25.20 2.11 15.22
CA ARG A 33 25.26 3.38 14.51
C ARG A 33 24.17 4.27 15.07
N ASP A 34 24.36 5.57 15.00
CA ASP A 34 23.33 6.55 15.31
C ASP A 34 22.56 6.87 14.02
N ALA A 35 21.25 7.00 14.13
CA ALA A 35 20.35 7.38 13.04
C ALA A 35 19.36 8.42 13.58
N GLU A 36 19.05 9.41 12.75
CA GLU A 36 18.06 10.44 13.00
C GLU A 36 16.90 10.24 12.02
N VAL A 37 15.67 10.36 12.52
CA VAL A 37 14.45 10.14 11.74
C VAL A 37 13.48 11.25 12.09
N ASP A 38 13.11 12.02 11.08
CA ASP A 38 12.09 13.05 11.18
C ASP A 38 10.74 12.49 10.70
N LEU A 39 9.68 12.94 11.35
CA LEU A 39 8.30 12.65 10.96
C LEU A 39 7.65 13.94 10.49
N GLU A 40 6.87 13.83 9.43
CA GLU A 40 6.14 14.93 8.82
C GLU A 40 4.65 14.60 8.78
N SER A 41 3.82 15.62 8.55
CA SER A 41 2.39 15.44 8.29
C SER A 41 2.15 14.65 7.01
N ASP A 42 0.96 14.08 6.86
CA ASP A 42 0.54 13.39 5.65
C ASP A 42 0.70 14.28 4.40
N ALA A 43 0.45 15.59 4.52
CA ALA A 43 0.64 16.52 3.41
C ALA A 43 2.12 16.74 3.03
N ASN A 44 3.05 16.58 3.98
CA ASN A 44 4.49 16.84 3.79
C ASN A 44 5.35 15.57 3.67
N ALA A 45 4.75 14.38 3.84
CA ALA A 45 5.44 13.09 3.73
C ALA A 45 5.93 12.81 2.30
N TYR A 46 6.81 11.81 2.12
CA TYR A 46 7.29 11.43 0.78
C TYR A 46 6.16 11.04 -0.18
N LEU A 47 5.12 10.41 0.35
CA LEU A 47 3.82 10.30 -0.31
C LEU A 47 2.89 11.31 0.36
N GLY A 48 2.68 12.44 -0.31
CA GLY A 48 1.80 13.50 0.18
C GLY A 48 0.34 13.08 0.03
N LEU A 49 -0.46 13.18 1.10
CA LEU A 49 -1.90 13.00 1.09
C LEU A 49 -2.55 14.32 1.48
N LEU A 50 -3.23 14.97 0.53
CA LEU A 50 -3.79 16.31 0.71
C LEU A 50 -5.31 16.23 0.66
N GLU A 51 -5.98 16.87 1.62
CA GLU A 51 -7.43 17.04 1.61
C GLU A 51 -7.91 17.77 0.35
N VAL A 52 -9.00 17.29 -0.24
CA VAL A 52 -9.69 17.94 -1.37
C VAL A 52 -11.15 18.18 -0.99
N GLY A 53 -11.55 19.45 -0.99
CA GLY A 53 -12.88 19.87 -0.53
C GLY A 53 -12.83 20.50 0.87
N GLN A 54 -14.00 20.82 1.41
CA GLN A 54 -14.23 21.39 2.76
C GLN A 54 -15.60 20.90 3.30
N GLY A 55 -16.07 19.78 2.78
CA GLY A 55 -17.34 19.14 3.07
C GLY A 55 -17.28 18.14 4.21
N GLY A 56 -16.08 17.83 4.72
CA GLY A 56 -15.91 17.00 5.91
C GLY A 56 -15.83 15.50 5.62
N ARG A 57 -16.04 15.02 4.38
CA ARG A 57 -15.82 13.59 4.08
C ARG A 57 -14.34 13.25 3.98
N SER A 58 -13.51 14.27 3.75
CA SER A 58 -12.07 14.24 3.82
C SER A 58 -11.64 15.44 4.65
N THR A 59 -10.83 15.22 5.68
CA THR A 59 -10.32 16.29 6.55
C THR A 59 -8.89 15.99 6.97
N THR A 60 -8.07 17.04 7.06
CA THR A 60 -6.74 16.95 7.70
C THR A 60 -6.88 17.33 9.18
N GLU A 61 -6.70 16.36 10.07
CA GLU A 61 -6.79 16.56 11.52
C GLU A 61 -5.58 15.97 12.23
N ASN A 62 -4.89 16.78 13.06
CA ASN A 62 -3.66 16.38 13.76
C ASN A 62 -2.61 15.82 12.79
N ASP A 63 -2.36 16.55 11.70
CA ASP A 63 -1.37 16.23 10.68
C ASP A 63 -1.65 14.96 9.85
N LEU A 64 -2.83 14.34 10.01
CA LEU A 64 -3.23 13.13 9.30
C LEU A 64 -4.50 13.35 8.49
N LEU A 65 -4.56 12.74 7.31
CA LEU A 65 -5.76 12.71 6.49
C LEU A 65 -6.75 11.68 7.05
N LYS A 66 -8.01 12.09 7.19
CA LYS A 66 -9.10 11.26 7.70
C LYS A 66 -10.30 11.33 6.77
N PHE A 67 -11.09 10.27 6.80
CA PHE A 67 -12.32 10.19 6.03
C PHE A 67 -13.51 9.83 6.91
N GLU A 68 -14.64 10.50 6.68
CA GLU A 68 -15.87 10.31 7.45
C GLU A 68 -17.09 10.24 6.53
N PHE A 69 -17.92 9.20 6.72
CA PHE A 69 -19.10 8.98 5.90
C PHE A 69 -20.28 8.52 6.78
N PRO A 70 -21.38 9.28 6.88
CA PRO A 70 -21.53 10.66 6.37
C PRO A 70 -20.58 11.62 7.10
N SER A 71 -20.30 12.77 6.48
CA SER A 71 -19.55 13.85 7.13
C SER A 71 -20.38 14.63 8.14
N ASP A 72 -19.71 15.41 8.99
CA ASP A 72 -20.34 16.35 9.95
C ASP A 72 -21.18 17.46 9.30
N SER A 73 -20.91 17.74 8.02
CA SER A 73 -21.59 18.75 7.21
C SER A 73 -22.81 18.18 6.47
N GLU A 74 -23.10 16.90 6.63
CA GLU A 74 -24.29 16.22 6.12
C GLU A 74 -25.34 16.02 7.24
N PRO A 75 -26.62 15.76 6.90
CA PRO A 75 -27.65 15.55 7.91
C PRO A 75 -27.32 14.37 8.84
N SER A 76 -27.44 14.57 10.16
CA SER A 76 -27.08 13.57 11.18
C SER A 76 -27.96 12.31 11.20
N ASN A 77 -28.99 12.24 10.35
CA ASN A 77 -29.93 11.13 10.25
C ASN A 77 -29.80 10.36 8.92
N VAL A 78 -28.75 10.62 8.14
CA VAL A 78 -28.40 9.83 6.96
C VAL A 78 -27.17 8.97 7.23
N GLY A 79 -26.95 7.96 6.41
CA GLY A 79 -25.80 7.08 6.49
C GLY A 79 -25.73 6.14 5.30
N LEU A 80 -24.72 5.27 5.26
CA LEU A 80 -24.63 4.23 4.25
C LEU A 80 -25.63 3.11 4.58
N GLY A 81 -26.35 2.62 3.58
CA GLY A 81 -27.18 1.43 3.69
C GLY A 81 -26.33 0.17 3.68
N SER A 82 -26.83 -0.90 4.30
CA SER A 82 -26.23 -2.24 4.20
C SER A 82 -26.39 -2.81 2.79
N ASP A 83 -25.59 -3.81 2.46
CA ASP A 83 -25.66 -4.55 1.18
C ASP A 83 -25.60 -3.65 -0.06
N SER A 84 -24.75 -2.63 0.00
CA SER A 84 -24.67 -1.57 -1.00
C SER A 84 -23.22 -1.27 -1.37
N ILE A 85 -23.04 -0.69 -2.55
CA ILE A 85 -21.75 -0.19 -3.03
C ILE A 85 -21.89 1.30 -3.28
N TYR A 86 -21.05 2.10 -2.62
CA TYR A 86 -21.00 3.54 -2.75
C TYR A 86 -19.71 3.97 -3.42
N HIS A 87 -19.79 4.99 -4.29
CA HIS A 87 -18.63 5.67 -4.88
C HIS A 87 -18.72 7.15 -4.50
N PHE A 88 -17.72 7.63 -3.77
CA PHE A 88 -17.56 9.02 -3.39
C PHE A 88 -16.49 9.67 -4.25
N GLU A 89 -16.96 10.48 -5.20
CA GLU A 89 -16.14 11.15 -6.22
C GLU A 89 -15.99 12.65 -5.97
N THR A 90 -16.73 13.18 -5.00
CA THR A 90 -16.66 14.56 -4.55
C THR A 90 -16.88 14.57 -3.05
N ASP A 91 -16.27 15.54 -2.38
CA ASP A 91 -16.59 15.85 -1.00
C ASP A 91 -18.06 16.33 -0.85
N ALA A 92 -18.59 16.32 0.37
CA ALA A 92 -19.95 16.76 0.63
C ALA A 92 -20.11 18.25 0.30
N ASN A 93 -21.25 18.62 -0.29
CA ASN A 93 -21.55 20.00 -0.69
C ASN A 93 -20.48 20.66 -1.60
N SER A 94 -19.61 19.87 -2.24
CA SER A 94 -18.54 20.32 -3.13
C SER A 94 -18.82 19.94 -4.58
N ASN A 95 -18.35 20.79 -5.51
CA ASN A 95 -18.29 20.47 -6.94
C ASN A 95 -16.87 20.11 -7.40
N GLN A 96 -15.90 20.11 -6.49
CA GLN A 96 -14.53 19.69 -6.77
C GLN A 96 -14.48 18.17 -6.78
N ALA A 97 -13.87 17.61 -7.83
CA ALA A 97 -13.65 16.17 -7.93
C ALA A 97 -12.60 15.72 -6.93
N GLY A 98 -12.79 14.53 -6.38
CA GLY A 98 -11.95 13.92 -5.38
C GLY A 98 -12.39 14.14 -3.95
N LEU A 99 -11.80 13.33 -3.10
CA LEU A 99 -11.77 13.50 -1.65
C LEU A 99 -10.36 13.88 -1.19
N PHE A 100 -9.33 13.45 -1.91
CA PHE A 100 -7.95 13.74 -1.58
C PHE A 100 -7.07 13.72 -2.83
N GLU A 101 -5.90 14.34 -2.76
CA GLU A 101 -4.84 14.26 -3.75
C GLU A 101 -3.71 13.40 -3.19
N VAL A 102 -3.17 12.51 -4.01
CA VAL A 102 -1.97 11.73 -3.70
C VAL A 102 -0.83 12.23 -4.56
N VAL A 103 0.24 12.71 -3.93
CA VAL A 103 1.39 13.34 -4.59
C VAL A 103 2.66 12.59 -4.26
N ASN A 104 3.46 12.26 -5.27
CA ASN A 104 4.81 11.76 -5.03
C ASN A 104 5.77 12.93 -4.78
N GLN A 105 6.10 13.19 -3.52
CA GLN A 105 7.05 14.22 -3.08
C GLN A 105 8.48 13.65 -2.93
N GLY A 106 8.67 12.36 -3.22
CA GLY A 106 9.95 11.66 -3.18
C GLY A 106 10.79 11.85 -4.44
N ALA A 107 11.90 11.09 -4.50
CA ALA A 107 12.88 11.20 -5.59
C ALA A 107 12.80 10.09 -6.63
N ASN A 108 12.00 9.04 -6.40
CA ASN A 108 11.85 7.90 -7.30
C ASN A 108 10.41 7.79 -7.77
N THR A 109 10.19 7.23 -8.96
CA THR A 109 8.85 6.80 -9.37
C THR A 109 8.37 5.68 -8.46
N VAL A 110 7.09 5.74 -8.08
CA VAL A 110 6.43 4.74 -7.23
C VAL A 110 5.09 4.31 -7.82
N GLU A 111 4.72 3.05 -7.58
CA GLU A 111 3.39 2.50 -7.82
C GLU A 111 2.54 2.68 -6.57
N VAL A 112 1.43 3.41 -6.70
CA VAL A 112 0.53 3.71 -5.58
C VAL A 112 -0.75 2.89 -5.68
N TYR A 113 -1.15 2.29 -4.57
CA TYR A 113 -2.40 1.54 -4.43
C TYR A 113 -2.86 1.45 -2.97
N GLY A 114 -4.11 1.02 -2.75
CA GLY A 114 -4.68 0.83 -1.44
C GLY A 114 -4.89 -0.65 -1.09
N GLU A 115 -4.83 -0.97 0.20
CA GLU A 115 -5.20 -2.27 0.75
C GLU A 115 -6.21 -2.05 1.87
N SER A 116 -7.43 -2.55 1.70
CA SER A 116 -8.41 -2.61 2.79
C SER A 116 -7.99 -3.69 3.78
N ILE A 117 -7.93 -3.36 5.07
CA ILE A 117 -7.78 -4.39 6.10
C ILE A 117 -9.14 -5.05 6.30
N ASN A 118 -9.30 -6.27 5.77
CA ASN A 118 -10.55 -7.02 5.85
C ASN A 118 -10.77 -7.55 7.27
N ASP A 119 -11.71 -6.95 7.99
CA ASP A 119 -12.24 -7.47 9.25
C ASP A 119 -13.67 -8.02 9.01
N PRO A 120 -13.95 -9.29 9.32
CA PRO A 120 -15.29 -9.86 9.11
C PRO A 120 -16.40 -9.02 9.75
N GLY A 121 -17.40 -8.65 8.94
CA GLY A 121 -18.54 -7.83 9.39
C GLY A 121 -18.26 -6.32 9.43
N SER A 122 -17.14 -5.86 8.87
CA SER A 122 -16.82 -4.45 8.64
C SER A 122 -16.90 -4.09 7.16
N PRO A 123 -17.24 -2.83 6.82
CA PRO A 123 -17.19 -2.35 5.44
C PRO A 123 -15.79 -2.49 4.82
N MET A 124 -15.75 -2.81 3.53
CA MET A 124 -14.52 -2.74 2.76
C MET A 124 -14.38 -1.34 2.16
N VAL A 125 -13.18 -0.77 2.27
CA VAL A 125 -12.87 0.56 1.76
C VAL A 125 -11.74 0.46 0.75
N ALA A 126 -11.93 1.05 -0.43
CA ALA A 126 -10.92 1.06 -1.47
C ALA A 126 -10.82 2.43 -2.15
N ILE A 127 -9.71 2.68 -2.82
CA ILE A 127 -9.45 3.94 -3.54
C ILE A 127 -9.42 3.70 -5.04
N TYR A 128 -9.70 4.76 -5.79
CA TYR A 128 -9.55 4.80 -7.24
C TYR A 128 -9.19 6.22 -7.68
N ASP A 129 -8.60 6.36 -8.86
CA ASP A 129 -8.41 7.67 -9.50
C ASP A 129 -9.76 8.16 -10.04
N VAL A 130 -10.23 9.33 -9.59
CA VAL A 130 -11.53 9.86 -10.04
C VAL A 130 -11.57 10.17 -11.53
N SER A 131 -10.40 10.38 -12.15
CA SER A 131 -10.26 10.63 -13.58
C SER A 131 -10.38 9.36 -14.44
N ASP A 132 -10.24 8.17 -13.83
CA ASP A 132 -10.48 6.91 -14.52
C ASP A 132 -12.00 6.70 -14.72
N PRO A 133 -12.49 6.67 -15.97
CA PRO A 133 -13.90 6.43 -16.25
C PRO A 133 -14.37 5.04 -15.83
N ALA A 134 -13.47 4.06 -15.72
CA ALA A 134 -13.80 2.72 -15.25
C ALA A 134 -13.89 2.65 -13.71
N LYS A 135 -13.42 3.67 -12.98
CA LYS A 135 -13.35 3.68 -11.51
C LYS A 135 -12.61 2.45 -10.99
N GLN A 136 -11.55 2.02 -11.69
CA GLN A 136 -10.83 0.82 -11.35
C GLN A 136 -10.25 0.97 -9.95
N ILE A 137 -10.60 0.02 -9.07
CA ILE A 137 -10.04 -0.04 -7.73
C ILE A 137 -8.53 -0.24 -7.86
N LEU A 138 -7.76 0.55 -7.11
CA LEU A 138 -6.31 0.43 -6.99
C LEU A 138 -5.97 -0.50 -5.83
N ASP A 139 -5.80 -1.79 -6.11
CA ASP A 139 -5.56 -2.87 -5.14
C ASP A 139 -4.20 -3.58 -5.32
N GLY A 140 -3.27 -2.93 -6.03
CA GLY A 140 -1.93 -3.45 -6.32
C GLY A 140 -1.86 -4.09 -7.70
N ASN A 141 -0.72 -4.68 -8.06
CA ASN A 141 -0.45 -5.12 -9.44
C ASN A 141 -1.54 -6.04 -10.03
N PRO A 142 -2.17 -5.67 -11.17
CA PRO A 142 -1.78 -4.60 -12.11
C PRO A 142 -2.49 -3.25 -11.92
N ASN A 143 -3.35 -3.12 -10.91
CA ASN A 143 -4.15 -1.95 -10.62
C ASN A 143 -3.44 -1.02 -9.62
N SER A 144 -2.47 -0.26 -10.12
CA SER A 144 -1.76 0.79 -9.40
C SER A 144 -1.61 2.03 -10.29
N VAL A 145 -1.27 3.16 -9.67
CA VAL A 145 -0.92 4.40 -10.38
C VAL A 145 0.56 4.66 -10.23
N ALA A 146 1.29 4.67 -11.35
CA ALA A 146 2.69 5.06 -11.40
C ALA A 146 2.82 6.58 -11.29
N LEU A 147 3.47 7.08 -10.24
CA LEU A 147 3.74 8.49 -10.02
C LEU A 147 5.24 8.77 -10.09
N SER A 148 5.68 9.56 -11.07
CA SER A 148 7.05 10.12 -11.05
C SER A 148 7.17 11.20 -9.97
N PRO A 149 8.40 11.62 -9.59
CA PRO A 149 8.58 12.74 -8.67
C PRO A 149 7.82 13.99 -9.13
N GLY A 150 6.92 14.47 -8.27
CA GLY A 150 6.04 15.62 -8.51
C GLY A 150 4.72 15.29 -9.21
N ASP A 151 4.52 14.07 -9.70
CA ASP A 151 3.23 13.64 -10.26
C ASP A 151 2.22 13.38 -9.14
N SER A 152 0.94 13.54 -9.47
CA SER A 152 -0.18 13.29 -8.56
C SER A 152 -1.40 12.73 -9.27
N PHE A 153 -2.31 12.15 -8.48
CA PHE A 153 -3.68 11.85 -8.91
C PHE A 153 -4.69 12.26 -7.85
N ILE A 154 -5.94 12.45 -8.28
CA ILE A 154 -7.04 12.79 -7.40
C ILE A 154 -7.80 11.51 -7.03
N GLY A 155 -7.80 11.17 -5.74
CA GLY A 155 -8.41 9.97 -5.19
C GLY A 155 -9.89 10.14 -4.86
N GLY A 156 -10.68 9.13 -5.23
CA GLY A 156 -12.02 8.89 -4.71
C GLY A 156 -12.04 7.64 -3.84
N MET A 157 -13.17 7.37 -3.19
CA MET A 157 -13.35 6.19 -2.34
C MET A 157 -14.54 5.35 -2.77
N ARG A 158 -14.36 4.04 -2.73
CA ARG A 158 -15.43 3.04 -2.85
C ARG A 158 -15.63 2.39 -1.49
N ILE A 159 -16.88 2.35 -1.04
CA ILE A 159 -17.26 1.69 0.22
C ILE A 159 -18.24 0.58 -0.11
N ASP A 160 -17.91 -0.65 0.32
CA ASP A 160 -18.73 -1.84 0.17
C ASP A 160 -19.27 -2.26 1.53
N THR A 161 -20.59 -2.31 1.66
CA THR A 161 -21.30 -2.67 2.90
C THR A 161 -21.98 -4.04 2.79
N HIS A 162 -21.55 -4.90 1.86
CA HIS A 162 -22.09 -6.25 1.71
C HIS A 162 -21.84 -7.11 2.96
N ASP A 163 -22.89 -7.77 3.45
CA ASP A 163 -22.86 -8.58 4.67
C ASP A 163 -22.38 -7.81 5.93
N VAL A 164 -22.52 -6.48 5.93
CA VAL A 164 -22.19 -5.62 7.07
C VAL A 164 -23.45 -5.35 7.90
N PRO A 165 -23.50 -5.75 9.19
CA PRO A 165 -24.64 -5.50 10.05
C PRO A 165 -24.78 -4.00 10.39
N ILE A 166 -26.02 -3.55 10.61
CA ILE A 166 -26.24 -2.19 11.14
C ILE A 166 -25.99 -2.20 12.65
N LYS A 167 -25.26 -1.19 13.14
CA LYS A 167 -25.00 -0.95 14.57
C LYS A 167 -25.07 0.55 14.89
N ASP A 168 -25.19 0.86 16.18
CA ASP A 168 -25.29 2.24 16.66
C ASP A 168 -23.94 2.99 16.62
N ASP A 169 -22.84 2.29 16.89
CA ASP A 169 -21.49 2.85 16.84
C ASP A 169 -20.94 2.87 15.40
N PRO A 170 -20.12 3.87 15.01
CA PRO A 170 -19.50 3.90 13.69
C PRO A 170 -18.55 2.72 13.45
N TYR A 171 -18.30 2.41 12.18
CA TYR A 171 -17.26 1.47 11.78
C TYR A 171 -15.93 2.19 11.64
N GLU A 172 -14.95 1.75 12.41
CA GLU A 172 -13.55 2.18 12.27
C GLU A 172 -12.87 1.24 11.28
N VAL A 173 -12.61 1.71 10.07
CA VAL A 173 -11.98 0.93 9.01
C VAL A 173 -10.61 1.51 8.71
N THR A 174 -9.62 0.63 8.53
CA THR A 174 -8.27 1.04 8.14
C THR A 174 -8.03 0.74 6.67
N LEU A 175 -7.68 1.78 5.93
CA LEU A 175 -7.09 1.70 4.59
C LEU A 175 -5.57 1.86 4.73
N ARG A 176 -4.80 0.93 4.18
CA ARG A 176 -3.36 1.11 4.02
C ARG A 176 -3.07 1.60 2.62
N LEU A 177 -2.24 2.64 2.51
CA LEU A 177 -1.70 3.08 1.23
C LEU A 177 -0.29 2.53 1.06
N HIS A 178 -0.03 1.99 -0.12
CA HIS A 178 1.28 1.49 -0.54
C HIS A 178 1.86 2.43 -1.58
N ALA A 179 3.18 2.65 -1.50
CA ALA A 179 3.98 3.34 -2.51
C ALA A 179 5.26 2.53 -2.70
N GLU A 180 5.33 1.78 -3.79
CA GLU A 180 6.40 0.79 -4.03
C GLU A 180 7.21 1.14 -5.27
N ILE A 181 8.50 0.77 -5.31
CA ILE A 181 9.41 0.99 -6.44
C ILE A 181 9.49 -0.25 -7.31
#